data_AF-A0A3N5XVU3-F1
#
_entry.id   AF-A0A3N5XVU3-F1
#
_cell.length_a   1.000
_cell.length_b   1.000
_cell.length_c   1.000
_cell.angle_alpha   90.00
_cell.angle_beta   90.00
_cell.angle_gamma   90.00
#
_symmetry.space_group_name_H-M   'P 1'
#
loop_
_entity.id
_entity.type
_entity.pdbx_description
1 polymer ?
#
loop_
_entity_poly.entity_id
_entity_poly.type
_entity_poly.pdbx_seq_one_letter_code
_entity_poly.pdbx_strand_id
1 'polypeptide(L)'
;MIRDNSAMDRPVKQSGLMRRILPLLAILFPLLVIGIVLYPSLARWAAADRAMDAAKLRTSTVRRGDLLRDVAVQGKIIAAFHPTLVSPAQGVVALLARAGDLVKTGMPLARVSSPELQNRLEQQK
;
A
#
# COMPACT_ATOMS: atom_id res chain seq x y z
N MET A 1 46.71 -82.90 51.82
CA MET A 1 45.27 -82.84 52.13
C MET A 1 44.77 -81.45 51.74
N ILE A 2 44.02 -81.34 50.64
CA ILE A 2 43.46 -80.06 50.15
C ILE A 2 42.02 -79.97 50.65
N ARG A 3 41.65 -78.78 51.16
CA ARG A 3 40.39 -78.50 51.86
C ARG A 3 39.23 -78.48 50.87
N ASP A 4 38.22 -79.29 51.13
CA ASP A 4 36.99 -79.43 50.35
C ASP A 4 36.20 -78.11 50.33
N ASN A 5 35.94 -77.60 49.12
CA ASN A 5 35.26 -76.33 48.85
C ASN A 5 33.83 -76.54 48.33
N SER A 6 33.27 -77.74 48.50
CA SER A 6 31.90 -78.11 48.11
C SER A 6 30.79 -77.22 48.68
N ALA A 7 31.07 -76.41 49.71
CA ALA A 7 30.13 -75.42 50.25
C ALA A 7 30.06 -74.09 49.46
N MET A 8 30.92 -73.89 48.45
CA MET A 8 30.97 -72.65 47.66
C MET A 8 30.15 -72.73 46.36
N ASP A 9 29.64 -73.90 45.99
CA ASP A 9 28.88 -74.07 44.76
C ASP A 9 27.38 -73.86 45.01
N ARG A 10 26.90 -72.67 44.62
CA ARG A 10 25.48 -72.29 44.66
C ARG A 10 24.99 -72.29 43.21
N PRO A 11 24.09 -73.20 42.79
CA PRO A 11 23.64 -73.24 41.40
C PRO A 11 22.96 -71.92 41.05
N VAL A 12 23.59 -71.16 40.15
CA VAL A 12 23.02 -69.92 39.62
C VAL A 12 21.81 -70.33 38.79
N LYS A 13 20.61 -70.10 39.33
CA LYS A 13 19.34 -70.35 38.65
C LYS A 13 19.35 -69.54 37.35
N GLN A 14 19.57 -70.23 36.22
CA GLN A 14 19.60 -69.61 34.90
C GLN A 14 18.32 -68.80 34.76
N SER A 15 18.45 -67.49 34.56
CA SER A 15 17.29 -66.64 34.35
C SER A 15 16.60 -67.14 33.09
N GLY A 16 15.38 -67.67 33.25
CA GLY A 16 14.65 -68.29 32.15
C GLY A 16 14.58 -67.34 30.95
N LEU A 17 14.50 -67.89 29.74
CA LEU A 17 14.46 -67.15 28.47
C LEU A 17 13.53 -65.92 28.54
N MET A 18 12.43 -66.05 29.28
CA MET A 18 11.47 -64.98 29.63
C MET A 18 12.14 -63.70 30.15
N ARG A 19 13.14 -63.78 31.05
CA ARG A 19 13.86 -62.62 31.61
C ARG A 19 14.72 -61.87 30.58
N ARG A 20 15.12 -62.52 29.50
CA ARG A 20 15.89 -61.90 28.39
C ARG A 20 14.98 -61.30 27.31
N ILE A 21 13.84 -61.93 27.03
CA ILE A 21 12.88 -61.46 26.01
C ILE A 21 11.95 -60.36 26.52
N LEU A 22 11.66 -60.31 27.83
CA LEU A 22 10.74 -59.32 28.40
C LEU A 22 11.13 -57.85 28.13
N PRO A 23 12.40 -57.42 28.27
CA PRO A 23 12.77 -56.04 27.92
C PRO A 23 12.69 -55.78 26.41
N LEU A 24 12.99 -56.77 25.59
CA LEU A 24 12.92 -56.64 24.12
C LEU A 24 11.47 -56.53 23.64
N LEU A 25 10.57 -57.31 24.22
CA LEU A 25 9.14 -57.24 23.95
C LEU A 25 8.54 -55.92 24.47
N ALA A 26 9.00 -55.43 25.63
CA ALA A 26 8.59 -54.15 26.19
C ALA A 26 8.99 -52.94 25.32
N ILE A 27 10.02 -53.07 24.46
CA ILE A 27 10.40 -52.03 23.49
C ILE A 27 9.72 -52.26 22.14
N LEU A 28 9.65 -53.50 21.69
CA LEU A 28 9.09 -53.83 20.37
C LEU A 28 7.58 -53.57 20.31
N PHE A 29 6.85 -53.88 21.39
CA PHE A 29 5.41 -53.69 21.47
C PHE A 29 4.98 -52.22 21.31
N PRO A 30 5.51 -51.23 22.07
CA PRO A 30 5.13 -49.84 21.87
C PRO A 30 5.57 -49.31 20.51
N LEU A 31 6.73 -49.74 19.98
CA LEU A 31 7.16 -49.35 18.63
C LEU A 31 6.16 -49.81 17.56
N LEU A 32 5.68 -51.05 17.67
CA LEU A 32 4.67 -51.61 16.77
C LEU A 32 3.34 -50.85 16.87
N VAL A 33 2.89 -50.58 18.10
CA VAL A 33 1.65 -49.83 18.36
C VAL A 33 1.75 -48.42 17.78
N ILE A 34 2.86 -47.71 18.00
CA ILE A 34 3.11 -46.39 17.42
C ILE A 34 3.09 -46.47 15.89
N GLY A 35 3.76 -47.45 15.30
CA GLY A 35 3.75 -47.68 13.86
C GLY A 35 2.34 -47.86 13.30
N ILE A 36 1.51 -48.70 13.93
CA ILE A 36 0.13 -48.97 13.50
C ILE A 36 -0.75 -47.70 13.62
N VAL A 37 -0.59 -46.93 14.71
CA VAL A 37 -1.39 -45.72 14.94
C VAL A 37 -0.99 -44.58 14.00
N LEU A 38 0.31 -44.42 13.71
CA LEU A 38 0.81 -43.35 12.84
C LEU A 38 0.66 -43.67 11.35
N TYR A 39 0.70 -44.94 10.96
CA TYR A 39 0.61 -45.38 9.56
C TYR A 39 -0.55 -44.78 8.77
N PRO A 40 -1.83 -44.82 9.23
CA PRO A 40 -2.94 -44.27 8.45
C PRO A 40 -2.82 -42.76 8.25
N SER A 41 -2.30 -42.02 9.24
CA SER A 41 -2.10 -40.57 9.13
C SER A 41 -1.02 -40.23 8.11
N LEU A 42 0.11 -40.94 8.14
CA LEU A 42 1.18 -40.77 7.16
C LEU A 42 0.73 -41.16 5.75
N ALA A 43 0.00 -42.28 5.61
CA ALA A 43 -0.52 -42.73 4.33
C ALA A 43 -1.51 -41.71 3.73
N ARG A 44 -2.38 -41.12 4.56
CA ARG A 44 -3.31 -40.06 4.13
C ARG A 44 -2.61 -38.78 3.72
N TRP A 45 -1.50 -38.42 4.38
CA TRP A 45 -0.70 -37.25 4.00
C TRP A 45 0.07 -37.48 2.70
N ALA A 46 0.62 -38.69 2.49
CA ALA A 46 1.31 -39.05 1.26
C ALA A 46 0.35 -39.17 0.07
N ALA A 47 -0.87 -39.67 0.31
CA ALA A 47 -1.94 -39.74 -0.69
C ALA A 47 -2.73 -38.43 -0.83
N ALA A 48 -2.37 -37.37 -0.09
CA ALA A 48 -3.00 -36.07 -0.28
C ALA A 48 -2.63 -35.54 -1.66
N ASP A 49 -3.59 -35.55 -2.58
CA ASP A 49 -3.45 -34.95 -3.89
C ASP A 49 -3.03 -33.49 -3.74
N ARG A 50 -1.96 -33.09 -4.43
CA ARG A 50 -1.57 -31.68 -4.48
C ARG A 50 -2.74 -30.91 -5.08
N ALA A 51 -3.34 -30.02 -4.29
CA ALA A 51 -4.55 -29.28 -4.65
C ALA A 51 -4.44 -28.54 -6.00
N MET A 52 -3.23 -28.19 -6.43
CA MET A 52 -2.94 -27.70 -7.78
C MET A 52 -1.56 -28.18 -8.24
N ASP A 53 -1.46 -28.51 -9.53
CA ASP A 53 -0.17 -28.78 -10.18
C ASP A 53 0.64 -27.49 -10.29
N ALA A 54 1.93 -27.53 -9.94
CA ALA A 54 2.84 -26.40 -10.07
C ALA A 54 2.92 -25.91 -11.52
N ALA A 55 2.74 -26.79 -12.50
CA ALA A 55 2.70 -26.42 -13.92
C ALA A 55 1.47 -25.58 -14.29
N LYS A 56 0.40 -25.58 -13.47
CA LYS A 56 -0.79 -24.74 -13.67
C LYS A 56 -0.67 -23.36 -13.04
N LEU A 57 0.33 -23.12 -12.21
CA LEU A 57 0.55 -21.85 -11.53
C LEU A 57 1.46 -20.95 -12.37
N ARG A 58 0.92 -19.82 -12.86
CA ARG A 58 1.73 -18.77 -13.49
C ARG A 58 2.08 -17.71 -12.44
N THR A 59 3.35 -17.67 -12.06
CA THR A 59 3.89 -16.64 -11.17
C THR A 59 4.73 -15.66 -11.98
N SER A 60 4.75 -14.40 -11.54
CA SER A 60 5.57 -13.34 -12.15
C SER A 60 6.19 -12.50 -11.05
N THR A 61 7.38 -11.96 -11.32
CA THR A 61 8.12 -11.12 -10.38
C THR A 61 7.54 -9.71 -10.37
N VAL A 62 7.05 -9.26 -9.21
CA VAL A 62 6.59 -7.88 -9.04
C VAL A 62 7.79 -6.97 -8.84
N ARG A 63 7.86 -5.87 -9.60
CA ARG A 63 8.90 -4.84 -9.46
C ARG A 63 8.27 -3.54 -8.99
N ARG A 64 8.98 -2.81 -8.14
CA ARG A 64 8.62 -1.45 -7.76
C ARG A 64 9.09 -0.49 -8.83
N GLY A 65 8.24 0.48 -9.20
CA GLY A 65 8.54 1.54 -10.14
C GLY A 65 7.63 2.74 -9.89
N ASP A 66 7.88 3.82 -10.61
CA ASP A 66 7.11 5.04 -10.44
C ASP A 66 5.77 4.96 -11.20
N LEU A 67 4.71 5.41 -10.55
CA LEU A 67 3.38 5.53 -11.16
C LEU A 67 3.01 7.00 -11.21
N LEU A 68 3.16 7.60 -12.38
CA LEU A 68 2.66 8.94 -12.64
C LEU A 68 1.15 8.89 -12.90
N ARG A 69 0.42 9.82 -12.30
CA ARG A 69 -1.02 10.00 -12.52
C ARG A 69 -1.27 11.42 -12.99
N ASP A 70 -1.58 11.57 -14.27
CA ASP A 70 -2.01 12.84 -14.82
C ASP A 70 -3.51 13.01 -14.61
N VAL A 71 -3.92 14.22 -14.24
CA VAL A 71 -5.33 14.58 -14.06
C VAL A 71 -5.64 15.74 -15.00
N ALA A 72 -6.55 15.51 -15.95
CA ALA A 72 -7.03 16.54 -16.85
C ALA A 72 -8.08 17.40 -16.13
N VAL A 73 -7.87 18.72 -16.10
CA VAL A 73 -8.82 19.70 -15.57
C VAL A 73 -9.27 20.64 -16.68
N GLN A 74 -10.57 20.93 -16.71
CA GLN A 74 -11.13 21.95 -17.59
C GLN A 74 -11.08 23.30 -16.89
N GLY A 75 -10.51 24.30 -17.56
CA GLY A 75 -10.40 25.67 -17.06
C GLY A 75 -10.83 26.67 -18.11
N LYS A 76 -11.21 27.88 -17.66
CA LYS A 76 -11.52 29.02 -18.52
C LYS A 76 -10.47 30.12 -18.31
N ILE A 77 -9.96 30.67 -19.41
CA ILE A 77 -9.07 31.82 -19.38
C ILE A 77 -9.95 33.07 -19.22
N ILE A 78 -9.66 33.88 -18.19
CA ILE A 78 -10.31 35.16 -17.94
C ILE A 78 -9.26 36.27 -17.90
N ALA A 79 -9.66 37.49 -18.27
CA ALA A 79 -8.80 38.65 -18.10
C ALA A 79 -8.54 38.87 -16.61
N ALA A 80 -7.27 38.95 -16.22
CA ALA A 80 -6.90 39.19 -14.82
C ALA A 80 -7.33 40.58 -14.33
N PHE A 81 -7.45 41.56 -15.24
CA PHE A 81 -7.74 42.95 -14.91
C PHE A 81 -8.70 43.55 -15.95
N HIS A 82 -9.92 43.90 -15.53
CA HIS A 82 -10.96 44.49 -16.39
C HIS A 82 -11.58 45.74 -15.73
N PRO A 83 -10.85 46.87 -15.69
CA PRO A 83 -11.34 48.09 -15.09
C PRO A 83 -12.38 48.78 -15.99
N THR A 84 -13.38 49.39 -15.37
CA THR A 84 -14.40 50.20 -16.06
C THR A 84 -14.16 51.68 -15.76
N LEU A 85 -14.06 52.51 -16.80
CA LEU A 85 -13.90 53.96 -16.65
C LEU A 85 -15.26 54.61 -16.37
N VAL A 86 -15.35 55.39 -15.30
CA VAL A 86 -16.56 56.12 -14.89
C VAL A 86 -16.27 57.61 -14.76
N SER A 87 -17.25 58.46 -15.09
CA SER A 87 -17.18 59.90 -14.87
C SER A 87 -18.00 60.28 -13.64
N PRO A 88 -17.43 60.95 -12.62
CA PRO A 88 -18.17 61.40 -11.45
C PRO A 88 -19.03 62.65 -11.72
N ALA A 89 -18.72 63.40 -12.78
CA ALA A 89 -19.41 64.63 -13.14
C ALA A 89 -20.31 64.44 -14.37
N GLN A 90 -21.45 65.14 -14.38
CA GLN A 90 -22.35 65.18 -15.54
C GLN A 90 -21.76 66.08 -16.62
N GLY A 91 -21.82 65.64 -17.87
CA GLY A 91 -21.26 66.36 -19.00
C GLY A 91 -21.24 65.54 -20.27
N VAL A 92 -20.74 66.14 -21.35
CA VAL A 92 -20.56 65.47 -22.64
C VAL A 92 -19.21 64.74 -22.65
N VAL A 93 -19.23 63.45 -22.97
CA VAL A 93 -18.05 62.58 -23.00
C VAL A 93 -17.57 62.40 -24.43
N ALA A 94 -16.32 62.78 -24.70
CA ALA A 94 -15.63 62.50 -25.95
C ALA A 94 -14.56 61.42 -25.71
N LEU A 95 -14.70 60.26 -26.35
CA LEU A 95 -13.73 59.17 -26.25
C LEU A 95 -12.53 59.46 -27.18
N LEU A 96 -11.32 59.29 -26.64
CA LEU A 96 -10.06 59.48 -27.37
C LEU A 96 -9.49 58.13 -27.86
N ALA A 97 -9.78 57.05 -27.13
CA ALA A 97 -9.39 55.69 -27.49
C ALA A 97 -10.57 54.93 -28.11
N ARG A 98 -10.29 54.05 -29.06
CA ARG A 98 -11.30 53.17 -29.68
C ARG A 98 -11.31 51.80 -29.02
N ALA A 99 -12.40 51.07 -29.19
CA ALA A 99 -12.49 49.70 -28.72
C ALA A 99 -11.42 48.83 -29.40
N GLY A 100 -10.64 48.10 -28.60
CA GLY A 100 -9.55 47.23 -29.07
C GLY A 100 -8.17 47.89 -29.10
N ASP A 101 -8.06 49.19 -28.86
CA ASP A 101 -6.77 49.87 -28.79
C ASP A 101 -5.95 49.43 -27.57
N LEU A 102 -4.63 49.29 -27.75
CA LEU A 102 -3.70 49.06 -26.66
C LEU A 102 -3.43 50.37 -25.92
N VAL A 103 -3.85 50.42 -24.66
CA VAL A 103 -3.71 51.60 -23.81
C VAL A 103 -2.69 51.36 -22.70
N LYS A 104 -1.96 52.42 -22.32
CA LYS A 104 -0.97 52.39 -21.24
C LYS A 104 -1.43 53.24 -20.06
N THR A 105 -0.94 52.93 -18.87
CA THR A 105 -1.18 53.74 -17.67
C THR A 105 -0.77 55.19 -17.92
N GLY A 106 -1.65 56.13 -17.59
CA GLY A 106 -1.44 57.57 -17.80
C GLY A 106 -1.88 58.10 -19.17
N MET A 107 -2.31 57.23 -20.09
CA MET A 107 -2.86 57.67 -21.37
C MET A 107 -4.30 58.22 -21.19
N PRO A 108 -4.62 59.42 -21.72
CA PRO A 108 -5.97 59.97 -21.64
C PRO A 108 -6.92 59.17 -22.56
N LEU A 109 -7.95 58.57 -21.96
CA LEU A 109 -8.92 57.72 -22.67
C LEU A 109 -10.19 58.47 -23.09
N ALA A 110 -10.57 59.48 -22.32
CA ALA A 110 -11.78 60.27 -22.55
C ALA A 110 -11.59 61.70 -22.03
N ARG A 111 -12.34 62.64 -22.61
CA ARG A 111 -12.46 64.02 -22.14
C ARG A 111 -13.92 64.30 -21.79
N VAL A 112 -14.15 64.88 -20.63
CA VAL A 112 -15.50 65.24 -20.16
C VAL A 112 -15.63 66.76 -20.13
N SER A 113 -16.62 67.29 -20.83
CA SER A 113 -16.96 68.71 -20.81
C SER A 113 -18.22 68.91 -19.95
N SER A 114 -18.05 69.50 -18.76
CA SER A 114 -19.13 69.74 -17.80
C SER A 114 -19.38 71.25 -17.63
N PRO A 115 -20.53 71.77 -18.08
CA PRO A 115 -20.88 73.19 -17.87
C PRO A 115 -20.96 73.56 -16.39
N GLU A 116 -21.44 72.66 -15.55
CA GLU A 116 -21.57 72.90 -14.10
C GLU A 116 -20.22 73.10 -13.43
N LEU A 117 -19.23 72.25 -13.75
CA LEU A 117 -17.87 72.41 -13.24
C LEU A 117 -17.20 73.67 -13.78
N GLN A 118 -17.46 74.02 -15.03
CA GLN A 118 -16.91 75.23 -15.64
C GLN A 118 -17.43 76.49 -14.94
N ASN A 119 -18.75 76.54 -14.68
CA ASN A 119 -19.37 77.64 -13.95
C ASN A 119 -18.84 77.77 -12.53
N ARG A 120 -18.67 76.65 -11.80
CA ARG A 120 -18.09 76.66 -10.45
C ARG A 120 -16.65 77.16 -10.45
N LEU A 121 -15.85 76.75 -11.43
CA LEU A 121 -14.47 77.19 -11.57
C LEU A 121 -14.38 78.70 -11.84
N GLU A 122 -15.28 79.25 -12.64
CA GLU A 122 -15.35 80.69 -12.92
C GLU A 122 -15.81 81.49 -11.70
N GLN A 123 -16.72 80.95 -10.88
CA GLN A 123 -17.15 81.59 -9.63
C GLN A 123 -16.09 81.63 -8.53
N GLN A 124 -15.11 80.73 -8.57
CA GLN A 124 -14.01 80.67 -7.60
C GLN A 124 -12.82 81.55 -7.99
N LYS A 125 -12.81 82.08 -9.21
CA LYS A 125 -11.82 83.05 -9.67
C LYS A 125 -12.26 84.47 -9.33
#